data_AF-A0A7S1H0F1-F1
#
_entry.id   AF-A0A7S1H0F1-F1
#
_cell.length_a   1.000
_cell.length_b   1.000
_cell.length_c   1.000
_cell.angle_alpha   90.00
_cell.angle_beta   90.00
_cell.angle_gamma   90.00
#
_symmetry.space_group_name_H-M   'P 1'
#
loop_
_entity.id
_entity.type
_entity.pdbx_description
1 polymer ?
#
loop_
_entity_poly.entity_id
_entity_poly.type
_entity_poly.pdbx_seq_one_letter_code
_entity_poly.pdbx_strand_id
1 'polypeptide(L)'
;MGKKKKPILKTGLLLKLWKNLLFNSKNFSPFLLIGPFFFSNSNSENKEFIFNCGNFFLEFLKKNLPITKKSFLEKGNFLVLCRIMIKISCLPDFRIFKICLDWWETILKITETKKYFDIFDDKFGSFFYDLKVILIGRMPKPEEVLIREDDYGEIIRESTEETETKNVHIKAKNILSRLTKIDPSSTRSIILEKMANQINDLFWNKNILNTLCWSVGSISNILTREIENHFLVAIIKDLLFLCEIKKGKENKAIIASNIMYVVGQFPRFLRSHWKFLKAVIFKLFEFMHESYPGVKDMACDTFLKIGLNCAQSIIEIQENEPFSLLEQILTSLKEITQFLEFRQIKEFYKTLGIIIDKVKNDQKKNSYLSKIFQIFYYNWARNLKKRVLSEDTSSVIEITNLLKINIEIGRILKK
;
A
#
# COMPACT_ATOMS: atom_id res chain seq x y z
N MET A 1 -35.00 -22.84 -40.93
CA MET A 1 -34.71 -21.39 -41.09
C MET A 1 -34.44 -20.83 -39.71
N GLY A 2 -33.20 -20.60 -39.27
CA GLY A 2 -32.45 -19.38 -39.51
C GLY A 2 -31.58 -19.07 -38.27
N LYS A 3 -30.40 -19.69 -38.16
CA LYS A 3 -29.40 -19.30 -37.15
C LYS A 3 -28.81 -17.96 -37.59
N LYS A 4 -29.21 -16.85 -36.94
CA LYS A 4 -28.55 -15.54 -37.10
C LYS A 4 -27.09 -15.67 -36.68
N LYS A 5 -26.19 -15.81 -37.66
CA LYS A 5 -24.73 -15.72 -37.46
C LYS A 5 -24.42 -14.30 -36.97
N LYS A 6 -23.88 -14.18 -35.75
CA LYS A 6 -23.21 -12.94 -35.29
C LYS A 6 -22.15 -12.55 -36.32
N PRO A 7 -22.02 -11.28 -36.71
CA PRO A 7 -21.04 -10.87 -37.71
C PRO A 7 -19.65 -11.04 -37.11
N ILE A 8 -18.92 -12.06 -37.57
CA ILE A 8 -17.50 -12.20 -37.33
C ILE A 8 -16.84 -11.13 -38.21
N LEU A 9 -16.45 -9.99 -37.61
CA LEU A 9 -15.61 -9.01 -38.29
C LEU A 9 -14.40 -9.74 -38.90
N LYS A 10 -14.32 -9.75 -40.23
CA LYS A 10 -13.22 -10.39 -40.97
C LYS A 10 -11.90 -9.81 -40.45
N THR A 11 -10.97 -10.67 -40.04
CA THR A 11 -9.62 -10.33 -39.53
C THR A 11 -8.88 -9.34 -40.44
N GLY A 12 -9.12 -9.36 -41.75
CA GLY A 12 -8.56 -8.40 -42.71
C GLY A 12 -9.08 -6.96 -42.58
N LEU A 13 -10.33 -6.76 -42.14
CA LEU A 13 -10.94 -5.43 -41.98
C LEU A 13 -10.43 -4.75 -40.70
N LEU A 14 -10.24 -5.54 -39.63
CA LEU A 14 -9.54 -5.13 -38.40
C LEU A 14 -8.08 -4.75 -38.69
N LEU A 15 -7.36 -5.54 -39.48
CA LEU A 15 -5.99 -5.22 -39.91
C LEU A 15 -5.88 -3.94 -40.75
N LYS A 16 -6.88 -3.66 -41.59
CA LYS A 16 -6.95 -2.44 -42.41
C LYS A 16 -7.27 -1.20 -41.57
N LEU A 17 -8.27 -1.30 -40.68
CA LEU A 17 -8.57 -0.26 -39.69
C LEU A 17 -7.36 0.02 -38.79
N TRP A 18 -6.62 -1.02 -38.41
CA TRP A 18 -5.42 -0.91 -37.59
C TRP A 18 -4.24 -0.25 -38.32
N LYS A 19 -4.00 -0.60 -39.59
CA LYS A 19 -3.00 0.10 -40.41
C LYS A 19 -3.34 1.58 -40.55
N ASN A 20 -4.61 1.93 -40.73
CA ASN A 20 -5.05 3.32 -40.82
C ASN A 20 -4.94 4.06 -39.47
N LEU A 21 -5.31 3.41 -38.35
CA LEU A 21 -5.13 3.96 -37.01
C LEU A 21 -3.66 4.17 -36.66
N LEU A 22 -2.77 3.25 -37.02
CA LEU A 22 -1.32 3.37 -36.80
C LEU A 22 -0.65 4.39 -37.71
N PHE A 23 -1.16 4.54 -38.93
CA PHE A 23 -0.71 5.58 -39.85
C PHE A 23 -1.11 6.96 -39.31
N ASN A 24 -2.34 7.10 -38.83
CA ASN A 24 -2.84 8.33 -38.21
C ASN A 24 -2.28 8.57 -36.80
N SER A 25 -1.83 7.54 -36.08
CA SER A 25 -1.20 7.69 -34.75
C SER A 25 0.19 8.32 -34.81
N LYS A 26 0.83 8.38 -35.98
CA LYS A 26 2.00 9.25 -36.16
C LYS A 26 1.62 10.74 -36.08
N ASN A 27 0.38 11.10 -36.43
CA ASN A 27 -0.16 12.46 -36.24
C ASN A 27 -0.68 12.70 -34.81
N PHE A 28 -0.77 11.67 -33.95
CA PHE A 28 -0.99 11.81 -32.50
C PHE A 28 0.28 12.30 -31.76
N SER A 29 1.43 12.37 -32.45
CA SER A 29 2.72 12.78 -31.89
C SER A 29 2.68 14.08 -31.06
N PRO A 30 1.96 15.16 -31.45
CA PRO A 30 1.94 16.41 -30.68
C PRO A 30 1.26 16.27 -29.31
N PHE A 31 0.21 15.44 -29.20
CA PHE A 31 -0.48 15.15 -27.92
C PHE A 31 0.33 14.23 -27.00
N LEU A 32 1.30 13.51 -27.55
CA LEU A 32 2.04 12.42 -26.90
C LEU A 32 3.47 12.81 -26.50
N LEU A 33 3.88 14.06 -26.72
CA LEU A 33 5.17 14.62 -26.26
C LEU A 33 5.03 15.48 -24.99
N ILE A 34 3.84 16.01 -24.68
CA ILE A 34 3.54 16.84 -23.50
C ILE A 34 2.22 16.37 -22.84
N GLY A 35 2.06 15.04 -22.77
CA GLY A 35 0.77 14.35 -22.59
C GLY A 35 -0.07 14.75 -21.39
N PRO A 36 0.45 14.74 -20.13
CA PRO A 36 -0.38 14.98 -18.96
C PRO A 36 -0.96 16.40 -18.88
N PHE A 37 -0.16 17.43 -19.15
CA PHE A 37 -0.58 18.83 -19.09
C PHE A 37 -1.63 19.17 -20.15
N PHE A 38 -1.39 18.80 -21.40
CA PHE A 38 -2.35 18.99 -22.48
C PHE A 38 -3.62 18.15 -22.27
N PHE A 39 -3.49 16.93 -21.74
CA PHE A 39 -4.66 16.11 -21.43
C PHE A 39 -5.53 16.76 -20.36
N SER A 40 -4.96 17.26 -19.27
CA SER A 40 -5.71 17.97 -18.23
C SER A 40 -6.51 19.15 -18.81
N ASN A 41 -5.90 19.91 -19.73
CA ASN A 41 -6.50 21.07 -20.39
C ASN A 41 -7.37 20.74 -21.62
N SER A 42 -7.48 19.46 -22.01
CA SER A 42 -8.27 19.06 -23.17
C SER A 42 -9.76 18.97 -22.86
N ASN A 43 -10.60 19.17 -23.89
CA ASN A 43 -12.05 19.07 -23.79
C ASN A 43 -12.49 17.63 -23.46
N SER A 44 -13.74 17.49 -23.00
CA SER A 44 -14.33 16.19 -22.63
C SER A 44 -14.31 15.18 -23.79
N GLU A 45 -14.54 15.65 -25.02
CA GLU A 45 -14.53 14.80 -26.22
C GLU A 45 -13.16 14.17 -26.47
N ASN A 46 -12.07 14.93 -26.35
CA ASN A 46 -10.71 14.38 -26.52
C ASN A 46 -10.36 13.38 -25.42
N LYS A 47 -10.74 13.66 -24.17
CA LYS A 47 -10.55 12.72 -23.04
C LYS A 47 -11.30 11.41 -23.30
N GLU A 48 -12.54 11.50 -23.75
CA GLU A 48 -13.39 10.35 -24.07
C GLU A 48 -12.88 9.58 -25.29
N PHE A 49 -12.37 10.27 -26.30
CA PHE A 49 -11.73 9.64 -27.46
C PHE A 49 -10.52 8.79 -27.04
N ILE A 50 -9.65 9.31 -26.16
CA ILE A 50 -8.46 8.57 -25.67
C ILE A 50 -8.90 7.35 -24.84
N PHE A 51 -9.89 7.53 -23.97
CA PHE A 51 -10.49 6.43 -23.21
C PHE A 51 -11.01 5.31 -24.13
N ASN A 52 -11.75 5.67 -25.18
CA ASN A 52 -12.27 4.74 -26.18
C ASN A 52 -11.16 4.06 -27.00
N CYS A 53 -10.07 4.75 -27.31
CA CYS A 53 -8.90 4.15 -27.94
C CYS A 53 -8.24 3.09 -27.04
N GLY A 54 -8.05 3.39 -25.76
CA GLY A 54 -7.51 2.43 -24.78
C GLY A 54 -8.36 1.16 -24.72
N ASN A 55 -9.68 1.32 -24.62
CA ASN A 55 -10.62 0.18 -24.62
C ASN A 55 -10.53 -0.63 -25.92
N PHE A 56 -10.50 0.05 -27.07
CA PHE A 56 -10.35 -0.62 -28.36
C PHE A 56 -9.06 -1.44 -28.42
N PHE A 57 -7.93 -0.89 -27.96
CA PHE A 57 -6.65 -1.60 -27.93
C PHE A 57 -6.64 -2.79 -26.97
N LEU A 58 -7.29 -2.66 -25.81
CA LEU A 58 -7.46 -3.76 -24.85
C LEU A 58 -8.30 -4.90 -25.43
N GLU A 59 -9.49 -4.61 -25.97
CA GLU A 59 -10.37 -5.62 -26.53
C GLU A 59 -9.77 -6.26 -27.80
N PHE A 60 -9.05 -5.47 -28.60
CA PHE A 60 -8.27 -5.99 -29.71
C PHE A 60 -7.19 -6.96 -29.25
N LEU A 61 -6.43 -6.63 -28.19
CA LEU A 61 -5.41 -7.51 -27.65
C LEU A 61 -6.02 -8.82 -27.15
N LYS A 62 -7.08 -8.77 -26.33
CA LYS A 62 -7.77 -9.95 -25.79
C LYS A 62 -8.30 -10.86 -26.89
N LYS A 63 -8.90 -10.30 -27.93
CA LYS A 63 -9.50 -11.09 -29.03
C LYS A 63 -8.47 -11.77 -29.93
N ASN A 64 -7.30 -11.14 -30.12
CA ASN A 64 -6.24 -11.70 -30.96
C ASN A 64 -5.26 -12.59 -30.18
N LEU A 65 -5.29 -12.55 -28.84
CA LEU A 65 -4.48 -13.37 -27.92
C LEU A 65 -4.51 -14.89 -28.20
N PRO A 66 -5.65 -15.53 -28.52
CA PRO A 66 -5.68 -16.97 -28.78
C PRO A 66 -4.99 -17.34 -30.10
N ILE A 67 -4.80 -16.36 -30.99
CA ILE A 67 -4.35 -16.54 -32.37
C ILE A 67 -2.92 -15.97 -32.55
N THR A 68 -2.35 -15.33 -31.51
CA THR A 68 -1.03 -14.71 -31.59
C THR A 68 0.06 -15.74 -31.83
N LYS A 69 0.61 -15.72 -33.05
CA LYS A 69 1.90 -16.33 -33.40
C LYS A 69 3.03 -15.40 -32.94
N LYS A 70 4.22 -15.95 -32.67
CA LYS A 70 5.46 -15.22 -32.32
C LYS A 70 5.69 -13.99 -33.23
N SER A 71 5.44 -14.17 -34.53
CA SER A 71 5.51 -13.14 -35.57
C SER A 71 4.58 -11.92 -35.40
N PHE A 72 3.52 -12.00 -34.59
CA PHE A 72 2.65 -10.84 -34.32
C PHE A 72 3.29 -9.89 -33.31
N LEU A 73 3.90 -10.44 -32.25
CA LEU A 73 4.57 -9.67 -31.20
C LEU A 73 5.85 -8.98 -31.74
N GLU A 74 6.51 -9.62 -32.70
CA GLU A 74 7.72 -9.10 -33.35
C GLU A 74 7.45 -8.02 -34.42
N LYS A 75 6.19 -7.87 -34.87
CA LYS A 75 5.85 -6.86 -35.89
C LYS A 75 6.00 -5.46 -35.29
N GLY A 76 6.69 -4.57 -36.02
CA GLY A 76 6.89 -3.17 -35.60
C GLY A 76 5.60 -2.44 -35.23
N ASN A 77 4.48 -2.76 -35.88
CA ASN A 77 3.18 -2.20 -35.56
C ASN A 77 2.68 -2.53 -34.14
N PHE A 78 3.01 -3.71 -33.59
CA PHE A 78 2.66 -4.05 -32.20
C PHE A 78 3.53 -3.28 -31.19
N LEU A 79 4.81 -3.09 -31.49
CA LEU A 79 5.71 -2.26 -30.67
C LEU A 79 5.26 -0.79 -30.67
N VAL A 80 4.75 -0.28 -31.80
CA VAL A 80 4.12 1.06 -31.86
C VAL A 80 2.89 1.11 -30.94
N LEU A 81 2.06 0.07 -30.91
CA LEU A 81 0.94 0.00 -29.98
C LEU A 81 1.40 0.02 -28.52
N CYS A 82 2.45 -0.73 -28.18
CA CYS A 82 3.04 -0.71 -26.83
C CYS A 82 3.54 0.69 -26.45
N ARG A 83 4.21 1.40 -27.37
CA ARG A 83 4.62 2.80 -27.18
C ARG A 83 3.43 3.72 -26.91
N ILE A 84 2.35 3.57 -27.65
CA ILE A 84 1.12 4.36 -27.43
C ILE A 84 0.54 4.05 -26.05
N MET A 85 0.46 2.77 -25.67
CA MET A 85 -0.07 2.38 -24.36
C MET A 85 0.78 2.87 -23.19
N ILE A 86 2.11 2.90 -23.31
CA ILE A 86 2.98 3.54 -22.31
C ILE A 86 2.58 5.01 -22.11
N LYS A 87 2.42 5.76 -23.20
CA LYS A 87 2.09 7.18 -23.13
C LYS A 87 0.66 7.44 -22.60
N ILE A 88 -0.31 6.60 -22.97
CA ILE A 88 -1.67 6.66 -22.42
C ILE A 88 -1.65 6.35 -20.91
N SER A 89 -0.77 5.43 -20.47
CA SER A 89 -0.62 5.08 -19.05
C SER A 89 -0.10 6.25 -18.20
N CYS A 90 0.55 7.24 -18.81
CA CYS A 90 1.02 8.46 -18.12
C CYS A 90 -0.10 9.48 -17.84
N LEU A 91 -1.28 9.33 -18.45
CA LEU A 91 -2.34 10.33 -18.37
C LEU A 91 -2.99 10.37 -16.97
N PRO A 92 -3.29 11.56 -16.43
CA PRO A 92 -3.83 11.72 -15.09
C PRO A 92 -5.35 11.46 -15.03
N ASP A 93 -5.81 10.30 -15.51
CA ASP A 93 -7.22 9.88 -15.46
C ASP A 93 -7.34 8.46 -14.90
N PHE A 94 -8.19 8.32 -13.88
CA PHE A 94 -8.39 7.05 -13.16
C PHE A 94 -9.00 5.95 -14.05
N ARG A 95 -9.97 6.31 -14.90
CA ARG A 95 -10.64 5.36 -15.81
C ARG A 95 -9.67 4.87 -16.88
N ILE A 96 -8.87 5.77 -17.44
CA ILE A 96 -7.83 5.42 -18.43
C ILE A 96 -6.77 4.53 -17.81
N PHE A 97 -6.31 4.86 -16.59
CA PHE A 97 -5.30 4.06 -15.91
C PHE A 97 -5.77 2.62 -15.67
N LYS A 98 -7.03 2.43 -15.26
CA LYS A 98 -7.65 1.09 -15.10
C LYS A 98 -7.56 0.24 -16.38
N ILE A 99 -7.89 0.83 -17.53
CA ILE A 99 -7.77 0.16 -18.83
C ILE A 99 -6.31 -0.20 -19.13
N CYS A 100 -5.39 0.72 -18.85
CA CYS A 100 -3.96 0.48 -19.07
C CYS A 100 -3.45 -0.67 -18.20
N LEU A 101 -3.85 -0.76 -16.93
CA LEU A 101 -3.50 -1.89 -16.06
C LEU A 101 -4.02 -3.21 -16.63
N ASP A 102 -5.27 -3.26 -17.09
CA ASP A 102 -5.85 -4.46 -17.71
C ASP A 102 -5.08 -4.88 -18.98
N TRP A 103 -4.62 -3.89 -19.75
CA TRP A 103 -3.81 -4.12 -20.94
C TRP A 103 -2.43 -4.70 -20.58
N TRP A 104 -1.72 -4.08 -19.63
CA TRP A 104 -0.39 -4.55 -19.19
C TRP A 104 -0.45 -5.88 -18.47
N GLU A 105 -1.50 -6.15 -17.70
CA GLU A 105 -1.73 -7.48 -17.11
C GLU A 105 -1.89 -8.54 -18.20
N THR A 106 -2.60 -8.21 -19.29
CA THR A 106 -2.75 -9.12 -20.43
C THR A 106 -1.40 -9.37 -21.11
N ILE A 107 -0.56 -8.34 -21.27
CA ILE A 107 0.81 -8.50 -21.82
C ILE A 107 1.68 -9.40 -20.94
N LEU A 108 1.69 -9.19 -19.62
CA LEU A 108 2.49 -9.99 -18.70
C LEU A 108 2.03 -11.46 -18.64
N LYS A 109 0.74 -11.73 -18.81
CA LYS A 109 0.26 -13.12 -18.94
C LYS A 109 0.84 -13.82 -20.18
N ILE A 110 1.10 -13.08 -21.26
CA ILE A 110 1.76 -13.63 -22.46
C ILE A 110 3.23 -13.92 -22.16
N THR A 111 3.91 -13.03 -21.45
CA THR A 111 5.36 -13.14 -21.16
C THR A 111 5.67 -14.35 -20.29
N GLU A 112 4.76 -14.72 -19.40
CA GLU A 112 4.89 -15.90 -18.54
C GLU A 112 4.81 -17.23 -19.32
N THR A 113 4.34 -17.22 -20.58
CA THR A 113 4.37 -18.42 -21.41
C THR A 113 5.77 -18.62 -22.00
N LYS A 114 6.42 -19.76 -21.66
CA LYS A 114 7.81 -20.12 -22.07
C LYS A 114 8.10 -19.99 -23.57
N LYS A 115 7.07 -19.92 -24.41
CA LYS A 115 7.13 -19.82 -25.87
C LYS A 115 7.68 -18.48 -26.40
N TYR A 116 7.71 -17.43 -25.58
CA TYR A 116 8.01 -16.06 -26.04
C TYR A 116 9.15 -15.36 -25.29
N PHE A 117 9.89 -16.08 -24.44
CA PHE A 117 10.91 -15.53 -23.55
C PHE A 117 11.94 -14.64 -24.28
N ASP A 118 12.50 -15.11 -25.41
CA ASP A 118 13.53 -14.39 -26.17
C ASP A 118 13.10 -12.99 -26.68
N ILE A 119 11.80 -12.81 -26.99
CA ILE A 119 11.30 -11.52 -27.49
C ILE A 119 11.25 -10.48 -26.38
N PHE A 120 10.99 -10.94 -25.15
CA PHE A 120 10.74 -10.07 -24.03
C PHE A 120 12.03 -9.49 -23.44
N ASP A 121 13.14 -10.23 -23.51
CA ASP A 121 14.46 -9.73 -23.11
C ASP A 121 15.00 -8.64 -24.05
N ASP A 122 14.86 -8.81 -25.37
CA ASP A 122 15.47 -7.90 -26.35
C ASP A 122 14.61 -6.64 -26.64
N LYS A 123 13.30 -6.81 -26.85
CA LYS A 123 12.43 -5.73 -27.37
C LYS A 123 11.48 -5.12 -26.35
N PHE A 124 11.21 -5.80 -25.23
CA PHE A 124 10.27 -5.32 -24.21
C PHE A 124 10.92 -4.76 -22.95
N GLY A 125 12.23 -4.98 -22.75
CA GLY A 125 12.96 -4.44 -21.61
C GLY A 125 12.73 -2.93 -21.40
N SER A 126 12.81 -2.13 -22.46
CA SER A 126 12.56 -0.68 -22.37
C SER A 126 11.11 -0.35 -21.99
N PHE A 127 10.13 -1.09 -22.52
CA PHE A 127 8.72 -0.89 -22.15
C PHE A 127 8.44 -1.25 -20.70
N PHE A 128 9.05 -2.32 -20.20
CA PHE A 128 8.93 -2.71 -18.81
C PHE A 128 9.62 -1.73 -17.87
N TYR A 129 10.75 -1.15 -18.27
CA TYR A 129 11.38 -0.06 -17.55
C TYR A 129 10.45 1.17 -17.46
N ASP A 130 9.94 1.64 -18.60
CA ASP A 130 9.01 2.78 -18.65
C ASP A 130 7.75 2.51 -17.79
N LEU A 131 7.21 1.29 -17.88
CA LEU A 131 6.05 0.89 -17.09
C LEU A 131 6.35 0.86 -15.58
N LYS A 132 7.53 0.39 -15.15
CA LYS A 132 7.95 0.48 -13.73
C LYS A 132 7.94 1.93 -13.27
N VAL A 133 8.51 2.85 -14.05
CA VAL A 133 8.54 4.29 -13.72
C VAL A 133 7.11 4.85 -13.57
N ILE A 134 6.20 4.50 -14.47
CA ILE A 134 4.80 4.93 -14.43
C ILE A 134 4.07 4.36 -13.22
N LEU A 135 4.17 3.05 -12.97
CA LEU A 135 3.52 2.39 -11.84
C LEU A 135 4.04 2.93 -10.51
N ILE A 136 5.34 3.18 -10.40
CA ILE A 136 5.94 3.75 -9.19
C ILE A 136 5.43 5.17 -8.95
N GLY A 137 5.37 6.01 -9.99
CA GLY A 137 4.91 7.39 -9.86
C GLY A 137 3.39 7.55 -9.73
N ARG A 138 2.61 6.51 -10.02
CA ARG A 138 1.13 6.54 -10.03
C ARG A 138 0.50 5.42 -9.22
N MET A 139 1.24 4.84 -8.27
CA MET A 139 0.72 3.76 -7.44
C MET A 139 -0.56 4.26 -6.74
N PRO A 140 -1.69 3.54 -6.86
CA PRO A 140 -2.91 3.94 -6.16
C PRO A 140 -2.75 3.77 -4.65
N LYS A 141 -3.48 4.58 -3.89
CA LYS A 141 -3.46 4.53 -2.43
C LYS A 141 -3.90 3.14 -1.92
N PRO A 142 -3.11 2.49 -1.04
CA PRO A 142 -3.48 1.23 -0.41
C PRO A 142 -4.57 1.43 0.66
N GLU A 143 -5.35 0.38 0.94
CA GLU A 143 -6.46 0.45 1.90
C GLU A 143 -6.00 0.70 3.34
N GLU A 144 -4.75 0.40 3.66
CA GLU A 144 -4.20 0.56 5.00
C GLU A 144 -3.72 1.98 5.30
N VAL A 145 -3.70 2.86 4.29
CA VAL A 145 -3.42 4.28 4.46
C VAL A 145 -4.75 5.02 4.64
N LEU A 146 -5.03 5.41 5.88
CA LEU A 146 -6.32 5.95 6.33
C LEU A 146 -6.39 7.47 6.37
N ILE A 147 -5.36 8.15 5.85
CA ILE A 147 -5.33 9.60 5.72
C ILE A 147 -5.23 9.99 4.25
N ARG A 148 -5.86 11.11 3.91
CA ARG A 148 -5.67 11.81 2.65
C ARG A 148 -5.66 13.31 2.89
N GLU A 149 -5.11 14.03 1.93
CA GLU A 149 -5.21 15.48 1.89
C GLU A 149 -6.45 15.87 1.09
N ASP A 150 -7.23 16.82 1.59
CA ASP A 150 -8.37 17.38 0.86
C ASP A 150 -7.97 18.54 -0.06
N ASP A 151 -8.94 19.14 -0.76
CA ASP A 151 -8.70 20.24 -1.70
C ASP A 151 -8.16 21.52 -1.03
N TYR A 152 -8.28 21.64 0.30
CA TYR A 152 -7.78 22.76 1.09
C TYR A 152 -6.39 22.51 1.69
N GLY A 153 -5.85 21.30 1.50
CA GLY A 153 -4.55 20.90 2.03
C GLY A 153 -4.60 20.32 3.44
N GLU A 154 -5.79 20.07 3.99
CA GLU A 154 -5.98 19.53 5.33
C GLU A 154 -5.93 18.00 5.32
N ILE A 155 -5.35 17.43 6.38
CA ILE A 155 -5.27 15.98 6.53
C ILE A 155 -6.57 15.45 7.13
N ILE A 156 -7.34 14.77 6.29
CA ILE A 156 -8.60 14.14 6.67
C ILE A 156 -8.45 12.63 6.80
N ARG A 157 -9.24 12.07 7.72
CA ARG A 157 -9.36 10.64 7.92
C ARG A 157 -10.35 10.07 6.88
N GLU A 158 -9.95 9.02 6.18
CA GLU A 158 -10.75 8.39 5.14
C GLU A 158 -11.31 7.04 5.60
N SER A 159 -12.56 6.75 5.25
CA SER A 159 -13.20 5.46 5.54
C SER A 159 -12.77 4.39 4.54
N THR A 160 -12.69 3.15 5.00
CA THR A 160 -12.16 1.99 4.24
C THR A 160 -13.11 1.42 3.18
N GLU A 161 -14.13 2.17 2.73
CA GLU A 161 -15.23 1.62 1.91
C GLU A 161 -15.04 1.76 0.39
N GLU A 162 -13.97 2.41 -0.09
CA GLU A 162 -13.73 2.60 -1.52
C GLU A 162 -13.24 1.31 -2.23
N THR A 163 -14.19 0.44 -2.58
CA THR A 163 -13.92 -0.85 -3.23
C THR A 163 -13.21 -0.71 -4.59
N GLU A 164 -13.43 0.37 -5.34
CA GLU A 164 -12.82 0.55 -6.65
C GLU A 164 -11.33 0.90 -6.57
N THR A 165 -10.96 1.87 -5.73
CA THR A 165 -9.56 2.27 -5.48
C THR A 165 -8.73 1.07 -5.01
N LYS A 166 -9.29 0.25 -4.10
CA LYS A 166 -8.68 -1.00 -3.64
C LYS A 166 -8.38 -1.96 -4.79
N ASN A 167 -9.34 -2.17 -5.69
CA ASN A 167 -9.15 -3.07 -6.84
C ASN A 167 -8.06 -2.58 -7.80
N VAL A 168 -7.99 -1.27 -8.04
CA VAL A 168 -6.95 -0.67 -8.89
C VAL A 168 -5.58 -0.79 -8.23
N HIS A 169 -5.48 -0.55 -6.92
CA HIS A 169 -4.24 -0.78 -6.15
C HIS A 169 -3.76 -2.23 -6.27
N ILE A 170 -4.63 -3.22 -6.04
CA ILE A 170 -4.29 -4.64 -6.14
C ILE A 170 -3.76 -5.00 -7.53
N LYS A 171 -4.40 -4.48 -8.61
CA LYS A 171 -3.93 -4.70 -9.98
C LYS A 171 -2.55 -4.07 -10.23
N ALA A 172 -2.37 -2.80 -9.85
CA ALA A 172 -1.10 -2.11 -10.01
C ALA A 172 0.04 -2.80 -9.23
N LYS A 173 -0.23 -3.19 -7.98
CA LYS A 173 0.66 -4.00 -7.15
C LYS A 173 1.06 -5.29 -7.85
N ASN A 174 0.11 -6.09 -8.34
CA ASN A 174 0.40 -7.36 -9.00
C ASN A 174 1.27 -7.19 -10.26
N ILE A 175 1.03 -6.14 -11.05
CA ILE A 175 1.82 -5.83 -12.25
C ILE A 175 3.24 -5.43 -11.85
N LEU A 176 3.40 -4.48 -10.91
CA LEU A 176 4.71 -4.05 -10.42
C LEU A 176 5.49 -5.23 -9.82
N SER A 177 4.80 -6.11 -9.09
CA SER A 177 5.39 -7.30 -8.50
C SER A 177 5.96 -8.25 -9.55
N ARG A 178 5.23 -8.49 -10.65
CA ARG A 178 5.71 -9.30 -11.77
C ARG A 178 6.92 -8.65 -12.45
N LEU A 179 6.86 -7.35 -12.72
CA LEU A 179 7.98 -6.62 -13.33
C LEU A 179 9.24 -6.63 -12.44
N THR A 180 9.05 -6.59 -11.12
CA THR A 180 10.14 -6.66 -10.15
C THR A 180 10.75 -8.05 -10.08
N LYS A 181 9.98 -9.13 -10.32
CA LYS A 181 10.54 -10.48 -10.46
C LYS A 181 11.42 -10.62 -11.70
N ILE A 182 11.05 -9.96 -12.81
CA ILE A 182 11.81 -9.99 -14.07
C ILE A 182 13.15 -9.28 -13.89
N ASP A 183 13.14 -8.08 -13.33
CA ASP A 183 14.35 -7.30 -13.11
C ASP A 183 14.22 -6.51 -11.79
N PRO A 184 14.68 -7.11 -10.66
CA PRO A 184 14.64 -6.50 -9.35
C PRO A 184 15.56 -5.28 -9.23
N SER A 185 16.68 -5.30 -9.96
CA SER A 185 17.73 -4.29 -9.90
C SER A 185 17.21 -2.95 -10.39
N SER A 186 16.54 -2.89 -11.54
CA SER A 186 16.02 -1.60 -12.03
C SER A 186 14.89 -1.06 -11.16
N THR A 187 13.99 -1.91 -10.63
CA THR A 187 12.93 -1.46 -9.73
C THR A 187 13.54 -0.77 -8.50
N ARG A 188 14.56 -1.38 -7.90
CA ARG A 188 15.28 -0.79 -6.76
C ARG A 188 15.93 0.54 -7.12
N SER A 189 16.68 0.59 -8.23
CA SER A 189 17.36 1.81 -8.65
C SER A 189 16.38 2.96 -8.88
N ILE A 190 15.25 2.72 -9.56
CA ILE A 190 14.21 3.73 -9.80
C ILE A 190 13.65 4.27 -8.47
N ILE A 191 13.34 3.38 -7.52
CA ILE A 191 12.77 3.80 -6.23
C ILE A 191 13.80 4.58 -5.42
N LEU A 192 15.05 4.10 -5.33
CA LEU A 192 16.10 4.75 -4.54
C LEU A 192 16.47 6.12 -5.10
N GLU A 193 16.59 6.25 -6.43
CA GLU A 193 16.87 7.54 -7.08
C GLU A 193 15.74 8.56 -6.81
N LYS A 194 14.48 8.14 -6.97
CA LYS A 194 13.33 9.01 -6.70
C LYS A 194 13.19 9.35 -5.22
N MET A 195 13.52 8.42 -4.32
CA MET A 195 13.52 8.64 -2.87
C MET A 195 14.58 9.67 -2.47
N ALA A 196 15.81 9.54 -3.00
CA ALA A 196 16.89 10.50 -2.76
C ALA A 196 16.49 11.92 -3.19
N ASN A 197 15.76 12.06 -4.29
CA ASN A 197 15.23 13.36 -4.71
C ASN A 197 14.24 13.96 -3.70
N GLN A 198 13.50 13.16 -2.92
CA GLN A 198 12.58 13.70 -1.90
C GLN A 198 13.30 14.31 -0.70
N ILE A 199 14.55 13.92 -0.45
CA ILE A 199 15.38 14.56 0.59
C ILE A 199 15.73 15.99 0.19
N ASN A 200 15.96 16.25 -1.10
CA ASN A 200 16.22 17.59 -1.62
C ASN A 200 14.96 18.46 -1.58
N ASP A 201 15.02 19.60 -0.90
CA ASP A 201 13.89 20.54 -0.76
C ASP A 201 13.35 21.04 -2.10
N LEU A 202 14.18 21.14 -3.15
CA LEU A 202 13.76 21.59 -4.48
C LEU A 202 12.84 20.59 -5.19
N PHE A 203 12.97 19.29 -4.90
CA PHE A 203 12.21 18.22 -5.54
C PHE A 203 11.21 17.54 -4.60
N TRP A 204 11.07 18.07 -3.38
CA TRP A 204 10.16 17.55 -2.37
C TRP A 204 8.70 17.66 -2.84
N ASN A 205 8.00 16.53 -2.83
CA ASN A 205 6.57 16.48 -3.09
C ASN A 205 5.95 15.31 -2.32
N LYS A 206 5.07 15.64 -1.36
CA LYS A 206 4.34 14.68 -0.53
C LYS A 206 3.57 13.61 -1.33
N ASN A 207 3.03 13.95 -2.49
CA ASN A 207 2.33 13.00 -3.36
C ASN A 207 3.30 12.03 -4.05
N ILE A 208 4.52 12.48 -4.37
CA ILE A 208 5.58 11.60 -4.88
C ILE A 208 6.06 10.66 -3.76
N LEU A 209 6.26 11.19 -2.54
CA LEU A 209 6.62 10.34 -1.40
C LEU A 209 5.58 9.24 -1.16
N ASN A 210 4.29 9.59 -1.19
CA ASN A 210 3.18 8.65 -1.06
C ASN A 210 3.29 7.51 -2.09
N THR A 211 3.35 7.84 -3.38
CA THR A 211 3.38 6.80 -4.42
C THR A 211 4.65 5.95 -4.37
N LEU A 212 5.79 6.52 -3.95
CA LEU A 212 7.03 5.78 -3.70
C LEU A 212 6.85 4.77 -2.56
N CYS A 213 6.35 5.19 -1.40
CA CYS A 213 6.17 4.33 -0.25
C CYS A 213 5.10 3.25 -0.49
N TRP A 214 4.02 3.59 -1.19
CA TRP A 214 3.01 2.62 -1.62
C TRP A 214 3.60 1.57 -2.58
N SER A 215 4.51 1.99 -3.46
CA SER A 215 5.24 1.10 -4.36
C SER A 215 6.21 0.20 -3.61
N VAL A 216 6.93 0.73 -2.62
CA VAL A 216 7.81 -0.04 -1.74
C VAL A 216 7.02 -1.14 -1.03
N GLY A 217 5.88 -0.83 -0.40
CA GLY A 217 5.05 -1.84 0.25
C GLY A 217 4.44 -2.86 -0.74
N SER A 218 4.17 -2.44 -1.98
CA SER A 218 3.64 -3.30 -3.04
C SER A 218 4.61 -4.40 -3.47
N ILE A 219 5.92 -4.17 -3.37
CA ILE A 219 6.96 -5.16 -3.73
C ILE A 219 7.41 -6.06 -2.57
N SER A 220 6.64 -6.08 -1.48
CA SER A 220 6.92 -6.94 -0.31
C SER A 220 7.01 -8.42 -0.67
N ASN A 221 7.98 -9.12 -0.06
CA ASN A 221 8.27 -10.56 -0.24
C ASN A 221 8.68 -10.98 -1.66
N ILE A 222 9.08 -10.06 -2.54
CA ILE A 222 9.58 -10.39 -3.88
C ILE A 222 11.09 -10.54 -3.91
N LEU A 223 11.78 -9.66 -3.20
CA LEU A 223 13.22 -9.62 -3.13
C LEU A 223 13.77 -10.75 -2.22
N THR A 224 15.00 -11.18 -2.48
CA THR A 224 15.73 -12.06 -1.55
C THR A 224 15.94 -11.33 -0.22
N ARG A 225 16.13 -12.08 0.88
CA ARG A 225 16.28 -11.49 2.22
C ARG A 225 17.42 -10.48 2.29
N GLU A 226 18.58 -10.82 1.73
CA GLU A 226 19.76 -9.95 1.71
C GLU A 226 19.48 -8.64 0.97
N ILE A 227 18.93 -8.72 -0.25
CA ILE A 227 18.62 -7.55 -1.08
C ILE A 227 17.53 -6.69 -0.44
N GLU A 228 16.49 -7.32 0.13
CA GLU A 228 15.41 -6.65 0.85
C GLU A 228 15.93 -5.90 2.08
N ASN A 229 16.82 -6.51 2.88
CA ASN A 229 17.37 -5.89 4.07
C ASN A 229 18.12 -4.59 3.74
N HIS A 230 19.05 -4.64 2.79
CA HIS A 230 19.81 -3.45 2.38
C HIS A 230 18.89 -2.36 1.82
N PHE A 231 17.90 -2.75 1.02
CA PHE A 231 16.92 -1.84 0.45
C PHE A 231 16.07 -1.14 1.52
N LEU A 232 15.53 -1.90 2.48
CA LEU A 232 14.67 -1.33 3.54
C LEU A 232 15.44 -0.47 4.53
N VAL A 233 16.70 -0.82 4.84
CA VAL A 233 17.54 0.04 5.69
C VAL A 233 17.73 1.41 5.05
N ALA A 234 17.96 1.48 3.73
CA ALA A 234 18.06 2.77 3.03
C ALA A 234 16.73 3.54 3.07
N ILE A 235 15.63 2.90 2.64
CA ILE A 235 14.32 3.56 2.57
C ILE A 235 13.87 4.10 3.93
N ILE A 236 14.00 3.32 5.01
CA ILE A 236 13.45 3.74 6.29
C ILE A 236 14.37 4.77 6.98
N LYS A 237 15.69 4.71 6.76
CA LYS A 237 16.58 5.79 7.19
C LYS A 237 16.19 7.11 6.53
N ASP A 238 15.96 7.11 5.22
CA ASP A 238 15.54 8.31 4.49
C ASP A 238 14.17 8.82 4.98
N LEU A 239 13.21 7.92 5.25
CA LEU A 239 11.90 8.30 5.78
C LEU A 239 11.96 8.91 7.19
N LEU A 240 12.77 8.32 8.08
CA LEU A 240 12.97 8.86 9.42
C LEU A 240 13.67 10.22 9.36
N PHE A 241 14.69 10.36 8.51
CA PHE A 241 15.36 11.63 8.27
C PHE A 241 14.38 12.69 7.72
N LEU A 242 13.54 12.34 6.76
CA LEU A 242 12.46 13.22 6.27
C LEU A 242 11.52 13.65 7.40
N CYS A 243 11.16 12.73 8.30
CA CYS A 243 10.29 13.03 9.44
C CYS A 243 10.91 14.04 10.42
N GLU A 244 12.24 14.10 10.50
CA GLU A 244 12.99 15.04 11.33
C GLU A 244 13.15 16.42 10.66
N ILE A 245 13.50 16.45 9.37
CA ILE A 245 13.81 17.71 8.68
C ILE A 245 12.56 18.46 8.20
N LYS A 246 11.49 17.76 7.80
CA LYS A 246 10.31 18.39 7.21
C LYS A 246 9.43 18.99 8.30
N LYS A 247 9.15 20.29 8.17
CA LYS A 247 8.28 21.07 9.06
C LYS A 247 6.82 20.99 8.62
N GLY A 248 5.91 21.32 9.53
CA GLY A 248 4.46 21.26 9.29
C GLY A 248 3.83 19.97 9.80
N LYS A 249 2.66 20.08 10.44
CA LYS A 249 1.96 18.93 11.04
C LYS A 249 1.43 17.98 9.96
N GLU A 250 1.03 18.55 8.83
CA GLU A 250 0.49 17.86 7.66
C GLU A 250 1.58 17.00 7.00
N ASN A 251 2.76 17.59 6.79
CA ASN A 251 3.92 16.87 6.26
C ASN A 251 4.34 15.71 7.18
N LYS A 252 4.38 15.94 8.50
CA LYS A 252 4.70 14.91 9.48
C LYS A 252 3.67 13.78 9.47
N ALA A 253 2.38 14.08 9.39
CA ALA A 253 1.33 13.09 9.28
C ALA A 253 1.48 12.21 8.03
N ILE A 254 1.79 12.83 6.88
CA ILE A 254 2.03 12.10 5.62
C ILE A 254 3.26 11.20 5.74
N ILE A 255 4.39 11.71 6.24
CA ILE A 255 5.61 10.91 6.40
C ILE A 255 5.39 9.76 7.39
N ALA A 256 4.72 10.02 8.52
CA ALA A 256 4.35 9.00 9.49
C ALA A 256 3.48 7.90 8.86
N SER A 257 2.47 8.29 8.06
CA SER A 257 1.61 7.32 7.36
C SER A 257 2.39 6.41 6.42
N ASN A 258 3.40 6.96 5.73
CA ASN A 258 4.26 6.23 4.81
C ASN A 258 5.23 5.30 5.55
N ILE A 259 5.81 5.74 6.66
CA ILE A 259 6.62 4.88 7.55
C ILE A 259 5.79 3.70 8.02
N MET A 260 4.61 3.97 8.59
CA MET A 260 3.69 2.95 9.12
C MET A 260 3.27 1.95 8.05
N TYR A 261 2.94 2.43 6.85
CA TYR A 261 2.62 1.57 5.73
C TYR A 261 3.80 0.67 5.35
N VAL A 262 4.99 1.24 5.10
CA VAL A 262 6.17 0.47 4.71
C VAL A 262 6.51 -0.58 5.76
N VAL A 263 6.70 -0.21 7.03
CA VAL A 263 7.09 -1.18 8.07
C VAL A 263 6.03 -2.27 8.28
N GLY A 264 4.74 -1.93 8.13
CA GLY A 264 3.63 -2.88 8.21
C GLY A 264 3.62 -3.94 7.10
N GLN A 265 4.26 -3.69 5.95
CA GLN A 265 4.35 -4.65 4.83
C GLN A 265 5.57 -5.59 4.91
N PHE A 266 6.55 -5.31 5.79
CA PHE A 266 7.83 -6.07 5.84
C PHE A 266 8.09 -6.76 7.19
N PRO A 267 7.19 -7.66 7.66
CA PRO A 267 7.40 -8.36 8.93
C PRO A 267 8.63 -9.28 8.92
N ARG A 268 9.04 -9.80 7.75
CA ARG A 268 10.25 -10.63 7.62
C ARG A 268 11.50 -9.86 8.02
N PHE A 269 11.63 -8.61 7.56
CA PHE A 269 12.72 -7.71 7.91
C PHE A 269 12.73 -7.40 9.41
N LEU A 270 11.56 -7.04 9.98
CA LEU A 270 11.43 -6.69 11.39
C LEU A 270 11.84 -7.84 12.33
N ARG A 271 11.45 -9.08 12.01
CA ARG A 271 11.84 -10.26 12.80
C ARG A 271 13.35 -10.49 12.87
N SER A 272 14.09 -10.08 11.85
CA SER A 272 15.55 -10.26 11.80
C SER A 272 16.34 -9.07 12.35
N HIS A 273 15.68 -7.96 12.69
CA HIS A 273 16.34 -6.73 13.12
C HIS A 273 15.69 -6.19 14.40
N TRP A 274 16.03 -6.76 15.54
CA TRP A 274 15.43 -6.43 16.84
C TRP A 274 15.43 -4.92 17.16
N LYS A 275 16.61 -4.27 17.10
CA LYS A 275 16.75 -2.84 17.40
C LYS A 275 15.78 -2.00 16.56
N PHE A 276 15.57 -2.42 15.33
CA PHE A 276 14.66 -1.78 14.40
C PHE A 276 13.19 -2.03 14.75
N LEU A 277 12.82 -3.28 15.04
CA LEU A 277 11.47 -3.63 15.51
C LEU A 277 11.09 -2.83 16.77
N LYS A 278 12.00 -2.76 17.76
CA LYS A 278 11.80 -1.98 18.99
C LYS A 278 11.60 -0.50 18.68
N ALA A 279 12.48 0.11 17.88
CA ALA A 279 12.37 1.52 17.49
C ALA A 279 11.06 1.83 16.75
N VAL A 280 10.65 0.97 15.82
CA VAL A 280 9.37 1.12 15.10
C VAL A 280 8.19 1.07 16.06
N ILE A 281 8.14 0.10 16.97
CA ILE A 281 7.03 -0.01 17.94
C ILE A 281 6.92 1.24 18.81
N PHE A 282 8.03 1.77 19.34
CA PHE A 282 8.00 3.02 20.10
C PHE A 282 7.56 4.20 19.25
N LYS A 283 7.98 4.26 17.97
CA LYS A 283 7.50 5.30 17.05
C LYS A 283 6.00 5.20 16.77
N LEU A 284 5.43 3.99 16.70
CA LEU A 284 3.98 3.81 16.62
C LEU A 284 3.28 4.38 17.86
N PHE A 285 3.84 4.19 19.06
CA PHE A 285 3.28 4.78 20.28
C PHE A 285 3.37 6.31 20.28
N GLU A 286 4.45 6.90 19.77
CA GLU A 286 4.50 8.35 19.54
C GLU A 286 3.40 8.80 18.57
N PHE A 287 3.17 8.07 17.48
CA PHE A 287 2.08 8.38 16.53
C PHE A 287 0.68 8.22 17.13
N MET A 288 0.50 7.40 18.16
CA MET A 288 -0.76 7.32 18.93
C MET A 288 -1.06 8.61 19.72
N HIS A 289 -0.07 9.48 19.93
CA HIS A 289 -0.21 10.78 20.60
C HIS A 289 -0.43 11.95 19.62
N GLU A 290 -0.32 11.72 18.31
CA GLU A 290 -0.52 12.77 17.30
C GLU A 290 -1.95 13.30 17.29
N SER A 291 -2.16 14.53 16.81
CA SER A 291 -3.50 15.14 16.84
C SER A 291 -4.47 14.54 15.82
N TYR A 292 -3.98 13.95 14.72
CA TYR A 292 -4.81 13.47 13.63
C TYR A 292 -5.40 12.07 13.93
N PRO A 293 -6.73 11.90 13.99
CA PRO A 293 -7.35 10.61 14.31
C PRO A 293 -6.97 9.48 13.35
N GLY A 294 -6.81 9.78 12.05
CA GLY A 294 -6.39 8.79 11.05
C GLY A 294 -4.95 8.28 11.27
N VAL A 295 -4.04 9.10 11.81
CA VAL A 295 -2.67 8.69 12.15
C VAL A 295 -2.70 7.72 13.34
N LYS A 296 -3.52 8.01 14.36
CA LYS A 296 -3.70 7.11 15.52
C LYS A 296 -4.27 5.75 15.11
N ASP A 297 -5.27 5.74 14.23
CA ASP A 297 -5.84 4.49 13.69
C ASP A 297 -4.77 3.66 12.97
N MET A 298 -4.01 4.30 12.07
CA MET A 298 -2.94 3.64 11.34
C MET A 298 -1.87 3.09 12.30
N ALA A 299 -1.56 3.80 13.38
CA ALA A 299 -0.60 3.32 14.37
C ALA A 299 -1.10 2.06 15.09
N CYS A 300 -2.37 2.03 15.51
CA CYS A 300 -2.98 0.85 16.12
C CYS A 300 -3.07 -0.34 15.15
N ASP A 301 -3.48 -0.11 13.90
CA ASP A 301 -3.60 -1.16 12.88
C ASP A 301 -2.21 -1.71 12.48
N THR A 302 -1.21 -0.84 12.41
CA THR A 302 0.17 -1.25 12.14
C THR A 302 0.73 -2.03 13.34
N PHE A 303 0.45 -1.61 14.57
CA PHE A 303 0.83 -2.35 15.77
C PHE A 303 0.20 -3.75 15.79
N LEU A 304 -1.08 -3.87 15.42
CA LEU A 304 -1.76 -5.16 15.25
C LEU A 304 -1.03 -6.05 14.24
N LYS A 305 -0.72 -5.52 13.05
CA LYS A 305 0.01 -6.27 12.01
C LYS A 305 1.38 -6.74 12.53
N ILE A 306 2.10 -5.91 13.26
CA ILE A 306 3.38 -6.28 13.87
C ILE A 306 3.17 -7.34 14.95
N GLY A 307 2.20 -7.18 15.85
CA GLY A 307 1.88 -8.16 16.90
C GLY A 307 1.50 -9.54 16.33
N LEU A 308 0.74 -9.57 15.24
CA LEU A 308 0.39 -10.81 14.55
C LEU A 308 1.63 -11.53 13.99
N ASN A 309 2.58 -10.81 13.41
CA ASN A 309 3.69 -11.39 12.65
C ASN A 309 5.03 -11.48 13.41
N CYS A 310 5.21 -10.71 14.49
CA CYS A 310 6.48 -10.54 15.20
C CYS A 310 6.36 -10.80 16.72
N ALA A 311 5.24 -11.35 17.20
CA ALA A 311 5.00 -11.60 18.63
C ALA A 311 6.16 -12.31 19.35
N GLN A 312 6.81 -13.30 18.72
CA GLN A 312 7.89 -14.05 19.35
C GLN A 312 9.04 -13.14 19.79
N SER A 313 9.48 -12.24 18.91
CA SER A 313 10.53 -11.27 19.20
C SER A 313 10.12 -10.28 20.31
N ILE A 314 8.82 -9.98 20.45
CA ILE A 314 8.30 -9.06 21.48
C ILE A 314 8.26 -9.73 22.86
N ILE A 315 7.99 -11.04 22.90
CA ILE A 315 7.85 -11.85 24.12
C ILE A 315 9.21 -12.26 24.67
N GLU A 316 10.16 -12.59 23.80
CA GLU A 316 11.50 -13.03 24.18
C GLU A 316 12.35 -11.86 24.70
N ILE A 317 13.20 -12.15 25.68
CA ILE A 317 14.25 -11.23 26.11
C ILE A 317 15.34 -11.27 25.05
N GLN A 318 15.63 -10.12 24.45
CA GLN A 318 16.59 -9.99 23.37
C GLN A 318 17.97 -9.66 23.92
N GLU A 319 19.02 -9.85 23.11
CA GLU A 319 20.39 -9.58 23.54
C GLU A 319 20.55 -8.13 24.00
N ASN A 320 21.21 -7.94 25.15
CA ASN A 320 21.44 -6.65 25.80
C ASN A 320 20.18 -5.92 26.29
N GLU A 321 19.06 -6.63 26.44
CA GLU A 321 17.83 -6.08 27.03
C GLU A 321 17.58 -6.71 28.41
N PRO A 322 17.28 -5.92 29.46
CA PRO A 322 17.01 -6.46 30.79
C PRO A 322 15.63 -7.11 30.92
N PHE A 323 14.67 -6.71 30.08
CA PHE A 323 13.28 -7.17 30.10
C PHE A 323 12.76 -7.35 28.67
N SER A 324 11.73 -8.18 28.51
CA SER A 324 11.03 -8.31 27.22
C SER A 324 10.36 -6.99 26.82
N LEU A 325 10.19 -6.74 25.52
CA LEU A 325 9.47 -5.55 25.07
C LEU A 325 8.01 -5.58 25.49
N LEU A 326 7.39 -6.77 25.60
CA LEU A 326 6.07 -6.90 26.18
C LEU A 326 6.00 -6.33 27.61
N GLU A 327 6.98 -6.61 28.47
CA GLU A 327 7.03 -6.07 29.84
C GLU A 327 7.20 -4.55 29.85
N GLN A 328 8.03 -4.01 28.96
CA GLN A 328 8.19 -2.57 28.78
C GLN A 328 6.86 -1.91 28.38
N ILE A 329 6.15 -2.50 27.41
CA ILE A 329 4.83 -2.02 26.96
C ILE A 329 3.81 -2.08 28.11
N LEU A 330 3.76 -3.18 28.86
CA LEU A 330 2.83 -3.36 29.99
C LEU A 330 3.05 -2.33 31.10
N THR A 331 4.29 -1.84 31.27
CA THR A 331 4.63 -0.82 32.27
C THR A 331 4.16 0.57 31.84
N SER A 332 4.26 0.89 30.55
CA SER A 332 3.88 2.19 29.98
C SER A 332 2.45 2.24 29.41
N LEU A 333 1.57 1.26 29.70
CA LEU A 333 0.23 1.17 29.10
C LEU A 333 -0.60 2.44 29.24
N LYS A 334 -0.59 3.06 30.44
CA LYS A 334 -1.37 4.27 30.72
C LYS A 334 -0.91 5.43 29.87
N GLU A 335 0.40 5.62 29.74
CA GLU A 335 1.01 6.66 28.91
C GLU A 335 0.68 6.42 27.43
N ILE A 336 0.89 5.19 26.93
CA ILE A 336 0.66 4.85 25.52
C ILE A 336 -0.79 5.10 25.09
N THR A 337 -1.75 4.77 25.96
CA THR A 337 -3.18 4.77 25.62
C THR A 337 -3.91 6.07 25.98
N GLN A 338 -3.24 7.06 26.59
CA GLN A 338 -3.90 8.21 27.21
C GLN A 338 -4.72 9.10 26.25
N PHE A 339 -4.27 9.24 24.99
CA PHE A 339 -4.93 10.08 23.97
C PHE A 339 -5.71 9.27 22.93
N LEU A 340 -5.85 7.95 23.14
CA LEU A 340 -6.56 7.09 22.21
C LEU A 340 -8.07 7.12 22.48
N GLU A 341 -8.86 7.06 21.41
CA GLU A 341 -10.30 6.87 21.51
C GLU A 341 -10.63 5.41 21.85
N PHE A 342 -11.83 5.16 22.38
CA PHE A 342 -12.25 3.81 22.79
C PHE A 342 -12.03 2.74 21.70
N ARG A 343 -12.32 3.07 20.43
CA ARG A 343 -12.10 2.14 19.31
C ARG A 343 -10.62 1.76 19.15
N GLN A 344 -9.72 2.74 19.26
CA GLN A 344 -8.27 2.55 19.15
C GLN A 344 -7.72 1.80 20.37
N ILE A 345 -8.21 2.12 21.56
CA ILE A 345 -7.90 1.40 22.81
C ILE A 345 -8.29 -0.07 22.66
N LYS A 346 -9.50 -0.36 22.13
CA LYS A 346 -9.96 -1.72 21.90
C LYS A 346 -9.00 -2.50 20.98
N GLU A 347 -8.59 -1.90 19.86
CA GLU A 347 -7.67 -2.53 18.91
C GLU A 347 -6.27 -2.75 19.50
N PHE A 348 -5.79 -1.79 20.30
CA PHE A 348 -4.53 -1.89 21.03
C PHE A 348 -4.52 -3.06 22.03
N TYR A 349 -5.54 -3.16 22.89
CA TYR A 349 -5.64 -4.26 23.85
C TYR A 349 -5.92 -5.61 23.20
N LYS A 350 -6.65 -5.65 22.08
CA LYS A 350 -6.78 -6.85 21.24
C LYS A 350 -5.41 -7.33 20.76
N THR A 351 -4.55 -6.40 20.30
CA THR A 351 -3.17 -6.72 19.90
C THR A 351 -2.36 -7.30 21.05
N LEU A 352 -2.43 -6.70 22.25
CA LEU A 352 -1.78 -7.26 23.44
C LEU A 352 -2.30 -8.65 23.79
N GLY A 353 -3.61 -8.87 23.71
CA GLY A 353 -4.21 -10.19 23.89
C GLY A 353 -3.62 -11.23 22.94
N ILE A 354 -3.47 -10.89 21.66
CA ILE A 354 -2.87 -11.77 20.63
C ILE A 354 -1.39 -12.08 20.93
N ILE A 355 -0.63 -11.09 21.42
CA ILE A 355 0.79 -11.29 21.77
C ILE A 355 0.88 -12.16 23.03
N ILE A 356 0.12 -11.85 24.07
CA ILE A 356 0.10 -12.61 25.34
C ILE A 356 -0.36 -14.05 25.11
N ASP A 357 -1.28 -14.28 24.18
CA ASP A 357 -1.76 -15.62 23.88
C ASP A 357 -0.64 -16.57 23.42
N LYS A 358 0.36 -16.04 22.73
CA LYS A 358 1.54 -16.78 22.24
C LYS A 358 2.60 -17.05 23.33
N VAL A 359 2.42 -16.55 24.55
CA VAL A 359 3.32 -16.82 25.68
C VAL A 359 3.13 -18.27 26.14
N LYS A 360 4.18 -19.09 26.02
CA LYS A 360 4.14 -20.52 26.36
C LYS A 360 4.03 -20.83 27.85
N ASN A 361 4.51 -19.95 28.71
CA ASN A 361 4.50 -20.16 30.16
C ASN A 361 3.22 -19.57 30.76
N ASP A 362 2.32 -20.44 31.23
CA ASP A 362 1.02 -20.05 31.79
C ASP A 362 1.11 -19.14 33.01
N GLN A 363 2.13 -19.30 33.86
CA GLN A 363 2.34 -18.42 35.02
C GLN A 363 2.69 -17.00 34.56
N LYS A 364 3.60 -16.88 33.58
CA LYS A 364 3.94 -15.57 32.97
C LYS A 364 2.75 -14.97 32.23
N LYS A 365 2.02 -15.79 31.46
CA LYS A 365 0.79 -15.38 30.75
C LYS A 365 -0.22 -14.79 31.74
N ASN A 366 -0.50 -15.50 32.83
CA ASN A 366 -1.40 -15.03 33.90
C ASN A 366 -0.89 -13.75 34.57
N SER A 367 0.41 -13.63 34.83
CA SER A 367 1.01 -12.40 35.38
C SER A 367 0.80 -11.18 34.46
N TYR A 368 1.02 -11.34 33.15
CA TYR A 368 0.78 -10.28 32.17
C TYR A 368 -0.70 -9.89 32.08
N LEU A 369 -1.60 -10.88 32.10
CA LEU A 369 -3.03 -10.63 32.15
C LEU A 369 -3.43 -9.89 33.43
N SER A 370 -2.89 -10.28 34.58
CA SER A 370 -3.14 -9.57 35.84
C SER A 370 -2.74 -8.10 35.75
N LYS A 371 -1.60 -7.77 35.12
CA LYS A 371 -1.19 -6.36 34.91
C LYS A 371 -2.20 -5.57 34.07
N ILE A 372 -2.72 -6.17 32.99
CA ILE A 372 -3.76 -5.54 32.15
C ILE A 372 -5.05 -5.35 32.96
N PHE A 373 -5.55 -6.41 33.59
CA PHE A 373 -6.82 -6.36 34.32
C PHE A 373 -6.75 -5.55 35.61
N GLN A 374 -5.58 -5.36 36.23
CA GLN A 374 -5.43 -4.46 37.37
C GLN A 374 -5.76 -3.00 37.01
N ILE A 375 -5.36 -2.56 35.80
CA ILE A 375 -5.72 -1.22 35.30
C ILE A 375 -7.24 -1.11 35.15
N PHE A 376 -7.87 -2.13 34.58
CA PHE A 376 -9.33 -2.17 34.44
C PHE A 376 -10.05 -2.26 35.78
N TYR A 377 -9.54 -3.05 36.73
CA TYR A 377 -10.10 -3.19 38.07
C TYR A 377 -10.03 -1.88 38.85
N TYR A 378 -8.90 -1.16 38.80
CA TYR A 378 -8.78 0.14 39.46
C TYR A 378 -9.79 1.15 38.89
N ASN A 379 -9.93 1.21 37.56
CA ASN A 379 -10.92 2.07 36.91
C ASN A 379 -12.36 1.67 37.25
N TRP A 380 -12.64 0.36 37.25
CA TRP A 380 -13.93 -0.19 37.65
C TRP A 380 -14.29 0.12 39.10
N ALA A 381 -13.39 -0.14 40.04
CA ALA A 381 -13.58 0.13 41.46
C ALA A 381 -13.76 1.64 41.73
N ARG A 382 -13.02 2.50 41.02
CA ARG A 382 -13.22 3.96 41.07
C ARG A 382 -14.61 4.36 40.61
N ASN A 383 -15.10 3.77 39.52
CA ASN A 383 -16.41 4.11 38.95
C ASN A 383 -17.58 3.54 39.75
N LEU A 384 -17.44 2.35 40.35
CA LEU A 384 -18.43 1.81 41.29
C LEU A 384 -18.58 2.69 42.53
N LYS A 385 -17.48 3.21 43.09
CA LYS A 385 -17.54 4.16 44.21
C LYS A 385 -18.26 5.46 43.85
N LYS A 386 -18.11 5.95 42.61
CA LYS A 386 -18.82 7.14 42.11
C LYS A 386 -20.32 6.89 41.87
N ARG A 387 -20.70 5.70 41.44
CA ARG A 387 -22.10 5.31 41.15
C ARG A 387 -23.00 5.20 42.37
N VAL A 388 -22.45 5.06 43.58
CA VAL A 388 -23.24 5.17 44.81
C VAL A 388 -23.88 6.58 44.95
N LEU A 389 -23.48 7.55 44.11
CA LEU A 389 -23.86 8.96 44.24
C LEU A 389 -24.49 9.62 42.98
N SER A 390 -24.66 8.96 41.81
CA SER A 390 -25.32 9.62 40.65
C SER A 390 -25.74 8.71 39.46
N GLU A 391 -26.78 9.12 38.73
CA GLU A 391 -27.25 8.61 37.42
C GLU A 391 -26.34 9.03 36.23
N ASP A 392 -25.03 9.06 36.44
CA ASP A 392 -24.09 9.56 35.43
C ASP A 392 -23.92 8.59 34.25
N THR A 393 -24.40 9.01 33.08
CA THR A 393 -24.29 8.27 31.80
C THR A 393 -22.84 8.04 31.36
N SER A 394 -21.91 8.92 31.73
CA SER A 394 -20.48 8.78 31.42
C SER A 394 -19.88 7.54 32.09
N SER A 395 -20.19 7.35 33.38
CA SER A 395 -19.77 6.19 34.16
C SER A 395 -20.29 4.86 33.57
N VAL A 396 -21.49 4.85 32.98
CA VAL A 396 -22.06 3.68 32.28
C VAL A 396 -21.26 3.34 31.01
N ILE A 397 -20.88 4.35 30.23
CA ILE A 397 -20.11 4.17 29.00
C ILE A 397 -18.73 3.61 29.31
N GLU A 398 -18.03 4.13 30.34
CA GLU A 398 -16.72 3.63 30.76
C GLU A 398 -16.77 2.16 31.18
N ILE A 399 -17.75 1.77 32.00
CA ILE A 399 -17.98 0.38 32.42
C ILE A 399 -18.25 -0.52 31.21
N THR A 400 -19.11 -0.08 30.29
CA THR A 400 -19.43 -0.83 29.06
C THR A 400 -18.20 -1.03 28.19
N ASN A 401 -17.36 0.01 28.07
CA ASN A 401 -16.11 -0.02 27.33
C ASN A 401 -15.11 -1.02 27.92
N LEU A 402 -14.95 -1.03 29.25
CA LEU A 402 -14.13 -2.01 29.97
C LEU A 402 -14.61 -3.44 29.70
N LEU A 403 -15.91 -3.70 29.79
CA LEU A 403 -16.49 -5.01 29.51
C LEU A 403 -16.25 -5.46 28.07
N LYS A 404 -16.39 -4.55 27.10
CA LYS A 404 -16.10 -4.85 25.68
C LYS A 404 -14.64 -5.26 25.46
N ILE A 405 -13.69 -4.61 26.12
CA ILE A 405 -12.27 -4.98 26.05
C ILE A 405 -12.03 -6.34 26.71
N ASN A 406 -12.61 -6.58 27.89
CA ASN A 406 -12.51 -7.86 28.60
C ASN A 406 -13.06 -9.01 27.75
N ILE A 407 -14.21 -8.82 27.10
CA ILE A 407 -14.82 -9.81 26.20
C ILE A 407 -13.91 -10.08 25.00
N GLU A 408 -13.30 -9.04 24.40
CA GLU A 408 -12.40 -9.19 23.26
C GLU A 408 -11.14 -10.00 23.64
N ILE A 409 -10.48 -9.64 24.74
CA ILE A 409 -9.32 -10.39 25.26
C ILE A 409 -9.71 -11.83 25.62
N GLY A 410 -10.85 -12.00 26.31
CA GLY A 410 -11.34 -13.32 26.69
C GLY A 410 -11.67 -14.22 25.50
N ARG A 411 -12.09 -13.66 24.35
CA ARG A 411 -12.30 -14.43 23.11
C ARG A 411 -11.00 -14.90 22.47
N ILE A 412 -9.94 -14.10 22.58
CA ILE A 412 -8.62 -14.46 22.04
C ILE A 412 -8.03 -15.63 22.83
N LEU A 413 -8.08 -15.56 24.17
CA LEU A 413 -7.44 -16.53 25.07
C LEU A 413 -8.21 -17.84 25.27
N LYS A 414 -9.46 -17.94 24.77
CA LYS A 414 -10.31 -19.15 24.86
C LYS A 414 -10.14 -20.11 23.68
N LYS A 415 -9.29 -19.77 22.72
CA LYS A 415 -8.80 -20.68 21.69
C LYS A 415 -7.47 -21.29 22.14
#